data_AF-A0A133ZGL6-F1
#
_entry.id   AF-A0A133ZGL6-F1
#
_cell.length_a   1.000
_cell.length_b   1.000
_cell.length_c   1.000
_cell.angle_alpha   90.00
_cell.angle_beta   90.00
_cell.angle_gamma   90.00
#
_symmetry.space_group_name_H-M   'P 1'
#
loop_
_entity.id
_entity.type
_entity.pdbx_description
1 polymer ?
#
loop_
_entity_poly.entity_id
_entity_poly.type
_entity_poly.pdbx_seq_one_letter_code
_entity_poly.pdbx_strand_id
1 'polypeptide(L)'
;MTLSFILLAAAALALTVEDAARSNPKRPRDGPAWIRRFASQPTPDHIGAAFDIELFAACLRAGLGPAGAAAAVATVAHPAARSAWTATAARLGLGVPAARAWEPLRAVPGLEELAGLVVMSQNSGASIVPGCTRLAAALRADAADAATARAERAGVLISLPLALCFLPAFIVLGLVPIVVSLSAQML
;
A
#
# COMPACT_ATOMS: atom_id res chain seq x y z
N MET A 1 49.88 3.44 4.20
CA MET A 1 48.96 2.30 4.41
C MET A 1 47.50 2.74 4.61
N THR A 2 47.24 3.85 5.32
CA THR A 2 45.88 4.39 5.53
C THR A 2 45.21 4.94 4.25
N LEU A 3 45.97 5.61 3.38
CA LEU A 3 45.47 6.15 2.09
C LEU A 3 44.98 5.06 1.12
N SER A 4 45.63 3.89 1.09
CA SER A 4 45.19 2.75 0.25
C SER A 4 43.86 2.18 0.71
N PHE A 5 43.60 2.11 2.03
CA PHE A 5 42.33 1.61 2.55
C PHE A 5 41.16 2.55 2.23
N ILE A 6 41.40 3.87 2.27
CA ILE A 6 40.38 4.88 1.96
C ILE A 6 40.02 4.85 0.46
N LEU A 7 41.01 4.71 -0.42
CA LEU A 7 40.79 4.58 -1.87
C LEU A 7 40.12 3.26 -2.24
N LEU A 8 40.43 2.16 -1.55
CA LEU A 8 39.81 0.85 -1.80
C LEU A 8 38.33 0.85 -1.40
N ALA A 9 37.98 1.51 -0.28
CA ALA A 9 36.61 1.64 0.18
C ALA A 9 35.77 2.54 -0.76
N ALA A 10 36.35 3.64 -1.26
CA ALA A 10 35.71 4.51 -2.24
C ALA A 10 35.48 3.80 -3.58
N ALA A 11 36.45 3.00 -4.04
CA ALA A 11 36.33 2.23 -5.28
C ALA A 11 35.29 1.08 -5.17
N ALA A 12 35.22 0.40 -4.02
CA ALA A 12 34.21 -0.62 -3.77
C ALA A 12 32.78 -0.03 -3.76
N LEU A 13 32.63 1.19 -3.26
CA LEU A 13 31.35 1.90 -3.27
C LEU A 13 30.92 2.28 -4.71
N ALA A 14 31.87 2.75 -5.53
CA ALA A 14 31.62 3.12 -6.93
C ALA A 14 31.18 1.90 -7.77
N LEU A 15 31.81 0.74 -7.59
CA LEU A 15 31.51 -0.47 -8.36
C LEU A 15 30.12 -1.06 -8.07
N THR A 16 29.54 -0.81 -6.89
CA THR A 16 28.17 -1.28 -6.58
C THR A 16 27.07 -0.47 -7.28
N VAL A 17 27.40 0.72 -7.82
CA VAL A 17 26.43 1.62 -8.45
C VAL A 17 26.19 1.26 -9.93
N GLU A 18 27.17 0.67 -10.60
CA GLU A 18 27.16 0.48 -12.06
C GLU A 18 26.39 -0.75 -12.56
N ASP A 19 26.24 -1.79 -11.74
CA ASP A 19 25.55 -3.04 -12.14
C ASP A 19 24.02 -2.90 -12.29
N ALA A 20 23.44 -1.76 -11.91
CA ALA A 20 22.00 -1.50 -11.98
C ALA A 20 21.47 -1.14 -13.39
N ALA A 21 22.32 -1.14 -14.42
CA ALA A 21 22.03 -0.56 -15.74
C ALA A 21 21.38 -1.50 -16.77
N ARG A 22 20.92 -2.70 -16.39
CA ARG A 22 20.24 -3.64 -17.31
C ARG A 22 18.86 -4.05 -16.80
N SER A 23 17.80 -3.31 -17.18
CA SER A 23 16.50 -3.85 -17.63
C SER A 23 15.33 -2.83 -17.60
N ASN A 24 14.43 -3.01 -18.58
CA ASN A 24 13.05 -2.55 -18.73
C ASN A 24 12.79 -1.02 -18.91
N PRO A 25 11.79 -0.59 -19.70
CA PRO A 25 11.48 0.82 -19.90
C PRO A 25 11.01 1.45 -18.57
N LYS A 26 11.74 2.44 -18.07
CA LYS A 26 11.42 3.18 -16.85
C LYS A 26 10.26 4.16 -17.11
N ARG A 27 9.26 4.20 -16.22
CA ARG A 27 8.29 5.30 -16.17
C ARG A 27 8.95 6.49 -15.43
N PRO A 28 8.58 7.76 -15.74
CA PRO A 28 9.16 8.94 -15.09
C PRO A 28 9.04 8.99 -13.55
N ARG A 29 8.17 8.16 -12.97
CA ARG A 29 7.92 8.06 -11.53
C ARG A 29 8.60 6.85 -10.87
N ASP A 30 9.28 6.01 -11.64
CA ASP A 30 9.95 4.85 -11.10
C ASP A 30 11.24 5.29 -10.41
N GLY A 31 11.23 5.27 -9.08
CA GLY A 31 12.44 5.47 -8.29
C GLY A 31 13.52 4.40 -8.59
N PRO A 32 14.74 4.58 -8.07
CA PRO A 32 15.83 3.61 -8.23
C PRO A 32 15.37 2.18 -7.96
N ALA A 33 15.79 1.23 -8.80
CA ALA A 33 15.33 -0.16 -8.72
C ALA A 33 15.62 -0.82 -7.36
N TRP A 34 16.70 -0.42 -6.69
CA TRP A 34 17.05 -0.89 -5.36
C TRP A 34 16.05 -0.43 -4.28
N ILE A 35 15.44 0.76 -4.43
CA ILE A 35 14.40 1.28 -3.51
C ILE A 35 13.11 0.46 -3.65
N ARG A 36 12.73 0.04 -4.87
CA ARG A 36 11.53 -0.80 -5.08
C ARG A 36 11.61 -2.12 -4.31
N ARG A 37 12.81 -2.73 -4.20
CA ARG A 37 12.99 -3.99 -3.45
C ARG A 37 12.65 -3.83 -1.96
N PHE A 38 12.89 -2.65 -1.40
CA PHE A 38 12.48 -2.33 -0.02
C PHE A 38 11.02 -1.85 0.05
N ALA A 39 10.43 -1.42 -1.06
CA ALA A 39 9.20 -0.64 -1.06
C ALA A 39 7.90 -1.38 -1.44
N SER A 40 7.89 -2.67 -1.79
CA SER A 40 6.65 -3.25 -2.34
C SER A 40 6.30 -4.66 -1.88
N GLN A 41 5.35 -4.73 -0.94
CA GLN A 41 4.25 -5.69 -1.05
C GLN A 41 3.10 -5.00 -1.81
N PRO A 42 2.41 -5.69 -2.74
CA PRO A 42 1.20 -5.16 -3.37
C PRO A 42 0.21 -4.81 -2.26
N THR A 43 -0.11 -3.53 -2.14
CA THR A 43 -1.06 -3.09 -1.13
C THR A 43 -2.45 -3.20 -1.72
N PRO A 44 -3.42 -3.77 -0.99
CA PRO A 44 -4.79 -3.85 -1.45
C PRO A 44 -5.32 -2.47 -1.84
N ASP A 45 -6.13 -2.40 -2.89
CA ASP A 45 -6.72 -1.14 -3.37
C ASP A 45 -7.94 -0.74 -2.52
N HIS A 46 -7.68 -0.31 -1.28
CA HIS A 46 -8.71 0.12 -0.34
C HIS A 46 -9.49 1.34 -0.84
N ILE A 47 -8.86 2.22 -1.63
CA ILE A 47 -9.53 3.41 -2.19
C ILE A 47 -10.54 2.99 -3.25
N GLY A 48 -10.16 2.07 -4.15
CA GLY A 48 -11.09 1.48 -5.12
C GLY A 48 -12.27 0.78 -4.45
N ALA A 49 -12.00 -0.05 -3.44
CA ALA A 49 -13.05 -0.72 -2.67
C ALA A 49 -13.99 0.25 -1.94
N ALA A 50 -13.45 1.32 -1.34
CA ALA A 50 -14.26 2.36 -0.68
C ALA A 50 -15.18 3.07 -1.67
N PHE A 51 -14.67 3.41 -2.86
CA PHE A 51 -15.45 4.03 -3.93
C PHE A 51 -16.60 3.13 -4.40
N ASP A 52 -16.32 1.84 -4.63
CA ASP A 52 -17.32 0.86 -5.04
C ASP A 52 -18.46 0.75 -4.00
N ILE A 53 -18.11 0.69 -2.70
CA ILE A 53 -19.08 0.62 -1.59
C ILE A 53 -19.93 1.88 -1.50
N GLU A 54 -19.33 3.06 -1.70
CA GLU A 54 -20.08 4.32 -1.68
C GLU A 54 -21.02 4.47 -2.85
N LEU A 55 -20.58 4.10 -4.05
CA LEU A 55 -21.45 4.09 -5.22
C LEU A 55 -22.61 3.13 -5.01
N PHE A 56 -22.34 1.92 -4.49
CA PHE A 56 -23.39 0.98 -4.11
C PHE A 56 -24.39 1.62 -3.13
N ALA A 57 -23.90 2.24 -2.06
CA ALA A 57 -24.73 2.92 -1.06
C ALA A 57 -25.52 4.11 -1.64
N ALA A 58 -24.94 4.85 -2.57
CA ALA A 58 -25.57 5.96 -3.27
C ALA A 58 -26.69 5.47 -4.19
N CYS A 59 -26.47 4.38 -4.92
CA CYS A 59 -27.50 3.72 -5.74
C CYS A 59 -28.69 3.26 -4.88
N LEU A 60 -28.42 2.63 -3.73
CA LEU A 60 -29.49 2.22 -2.81
C LEU A 60 -30.27 3.42 -2.26
N ARG A 61 -29.59 4.51 -1.90
CA ARG A 61 -30.24 5.78 -1.50
C ARG A 61 -31.08 6.40 -2.62
N ALA A 62 -30.67 6.22 -3.87
CA ALA A 62 -31.42 6.65 -5.05
C ALA A 62 -32.61 5.73 -5.37
N GLY A 63 -32.84 4.66 -4.59
CA GLY A 63 -33.98 3.76 -4.75
C GLY A 63 -33.72 2.54 -5.63
N LEU A 64 -32.49 2.33 -6.10
CA LEU A 64 -32.15 1.08 -6.79
C LEU A 64 -32.19 -0.10 -5.82
N GLY A 65 -32.68 -1.25 -6.30
CA GLY A 65 -32.54 -2.51 -5.57
C GLY A 65 -31.09 -3.02 -5.60
N PRO A 66 -30.71 -3.97 -4.73
CA PRO A 66 -29.33 -4.48 -4.62
C PRO A 66 -28.74 -5.01 -5.94
N ALA A 67 -29.55 -5.68 -6.77
CA ALA A 67 -29.10 -6.17 -8.08
C ALA A 67 -28.74 -5.02 -9.04
N GLY A 68 -29.60 -4.00 -9.12
CA GLY A 68 -29.36 -2.82 -9.96
C GLY A 68 -28.20 -1.96 -9.46
N ALA A 69 -28.08 -1.80 -8.15
CA ALA A 69 -26.94 -1.11 -7.55
C ALA A 69 -25.61 -1.85 -7.81
N ALA A 70 -25.57 -3.18 -7.64
CA ALA A 70 -24.39 -3.97 -7.96
C ALA A 70 -24.02 -3.92 -9.46
N ALA A 71 -25.02 -3.95 -10.34
CA ALA A 71 -24.81 -3.79 -11.78
C ALA A 71 -24.23 -2.42 -12.13
N ALA A 72 -24.72 -1.35 -11.50
CA ALA A 72 -24.20 0.01 -11.70
C ALA A 72 -22.72 0.10 -11.29
N VAL A 73 -22.35 -0.44 -10.12
CA VAL A 73 -20.95 -0.47 -9.66
C VAL A 73 -20.07 -1.25 -10.63
N ALA A 74 -20.53 -2.41 -11.14
CA ALA A 74 -19.79 -3.22 -12.10
C ALA A 74 -19.36 -2.47 -13.37
N THR A 75 -20.08 -1.41 -13.77
CA THR A 75 -19.74 -0.62 -14.96
C THR A 75 -18.50 0.27 -14.76
N VAL A 76 -18.23 0.69 -13.53
CA VAL A 76 -17.13 1.61 -13.20
C VAL A 76 -16.04 0.99 -12.33
N ALA A 77 -16.31 -0.18 -11.73
CA ALA A 77 -15.39 -0.86 -10.83
C ALA A 77 -14.02 -1.11 -11.49
N HIS A 78 -12.98 -1.03 -10.66
CA HIS A 78 -11.61 -1.36 -11.03
C HIS A 78 -11.53 -2.80 -11.59
N PRO A 79 -10.66 -3.10 -12.57
CA PRO A 79 -10.57 -4.44 -13.18
C PRO A 79 -10.47 -5.61 -12.19
N ALA A 80 -9.84 -5.38 -11.03
CA ALA A 80 -9.71 -6.37 -9.96
C ALA A 80 -11.05 -6.75 -9.28
N ALA A 81 -12.00 -5.83 -9.20
CA ALA A 81 -13.30 -6.02 -8.54
C ALA A 81 -14.45 -6.22 -9.55
N ARG A 82 -14.27 -5.79 -10.80
CA ARG A 82 -15.32 -5.79 -11.83
C ARG A 82 -15.99 -7.15 -12.03
N SER A 83 -15.20 -8.22 -12.15
CA SER A 83 -15.75 -9.56 -12.37
C SER A 83 -16.59 -10.05 -11.19
N ALA A 84 -16.19 -9.71 -9.96
CA ALA A 84 -16.94 -10.03 -8.76
C ALA A 84 -18.27 -9.26 -8.69
N TRP A 85 -18.26 -7.95 -8.95
CA TRP A 85 -19.48 -7.14 -9.02
C TRP A 85 -20.44 -7.62 -10.11
N THR A 86 -19.95 -7.91 -11.32
CA THR A 86 -20.78 -8.47 -12.40
C THR A 86 -21.39 -9.81 -12.02
N ALA A 87 -20.60 -10.70 -11.42
CA ALA A 87 -21.09 -12.00 -10.97
C ALA A 87 -22.14 -11.88 -9.86
N THR A 88 -21.94 -10.97 -8.90
CA THR A 88 -22.90 -10.68 -7.84
C THR A 88 -24.19 -10.09 -8.39
N ALA A 89 -24.11 -9.12 -9.30
CA ALA A 89 -25.29 -8.54 -9.96
C ALA A 89 -26.11 -9.59 -10.71
N ALA A 90 -25.44 -10.46 -11.48
CA ALA A 90 -26.10 -11.56 -12.20
C ALA A 90 -26.79 -12.55 -11.23
N ARG A 91 -26.12 -12.94 -10.14
CA ARG A 91 -26.68 -13.84 -9.14
C ARG A 91 -27.89 -13.24 -8.43
N LEU A 92 -27.83 -11.96 -8.07
CA LEU A 92 -28.95 -11.26 -7.48
C LEU A 92 -30.13 -11.14 -8.47
N GLY A 93 -29.85 -10.89 -9.75
CA GLY A 93 -30.87 -10.87 -10.80
C GLY A 93 -31.57 -12.21 -11.02
N LEU A 94 -30.87 -13.33 -10.75
CA LEU A 94 -31.42 -14.69 -10.78
C LEU A 94 -32.12 -15.10 -9.47
N GLY A 95 -32.19 -14.22 -8.47
CA GLY A 95 -32.81 -14.54 -7.17
C GLY A 95 -31.97 -15.47 -6.29
N VAL A 96 -30.67 -15.59 -6.54
CA VAL A 96 -29.77 -16.39 -5.68
C VAL A 96 -29.77 -15.80 -4.27
N PRO A 97 -29.90 -16.63 -3.21
CA PRO A 97 -29.87 -16.16 -1.83
C PRO A 97 -28.61 -15.35 -1.53
N ALA A 98 -28.75 -14.29 -0.72
CA ALA A 98 -27.65 -13.35 -0.45
C ALA A 98 -26.38 -14.01 0.09
N ALA A 99 -26.52 -15.03 0.93
CA ALA A 99 -25.39 -15.78 1.45
C ALA A 99 -24.48 -16.36 0.34
N ARG A 100 -25.01 -16.62 -0.87
CA ARG A 100 -24.25 -17.11 -2.03
C ARG A 100 -24.03 -16.06 -3.12
N ALA A 101 -24.95 -15.11 -3.25
CA ALA A 101 -24.87 -14.08 -4.29
C ALA A 101 -23.66 -13.15 -4.09
N TRP A 102 -23.27 -12.90 -2.84
CA TRP A 102 -22.18 -11.99 -2.45
C TRP A 102 -20.82 -12.68 -2.28
N GLU A 103 -20.76 -14.01 -2.41
CA GLU A 103 -19.52 -14.78 -2.29
C GLU A 103 -18.37 -14.31 -3.21
N PRO A 104 -18.60 -13.86 -4.47
CA PRO A 104 -17.51 -13.36 -5.32
C PRO A 104 -16.75 -12.19 -4.71
N LEU A 105 -17.44 -11.34 -3.96
CA LEU A 105 -16.86 -10.14 -3.35
C LEU A 105 -15.99 -10.48 -2.14
N ARG A 106 -16.15 -11.66 -1.52
CA ARG A 106 -15.27 -12.14 -0.44
C ARG A 106 -13.85 -12.47 -0.89
N ALA A 107 -13.64 -12.68 -2.19
CA ALA A 107 -12.31 -12.88 -2.75
C ALA A 107 -11.62 -11.57 -3.12
N VAL A 108 -12.30 -10.43 -2.98
CA VAL A 108 -11.78 -9.12 -3.36
C VAL A 108 -11.35 -8.35 -2.11
N PRO A 109 -10.05 -8.02 -1.97
CA PRO A 109 -9.55 -7.24 -0.86
C PRO A 109 -10.28 -5.91 -0.65
N GLY A 110 -10.78 -5.69 0.56
CA GLY A 110 -11.57 -4.51 0.94
C GLY A 110 -13.08 -4.65 0.73
N LEU A 111 -13.57 -5.73 0.11
CA LEU A 111 -15.00 -5.98 -0.13
C LEU A 111 -15.54 -7.19 0.64
N GLU A 112 -14.71 -7.86 1.44
CA GLU A 112 -15.09 -9.07 2.18
C GLU A 112 -16.15 -8.78 3.24
N GLU A 113 -15.96 -7.68 3.97
CA GLU A 113 -16.89 -7.24 5.02
C GLU A 113 -18.24 -6.80 4.45
N LEU A 114 -18.28 -6.32 3.21
CA LEU A 114 -19.53 -5.95 2.54
C LEU A 114 -20.45 -7.16 2.41
N ALA A 115 -19.93 -8.33 2.03
CA ALA A 115 -20.75 -9.54 1.90
C ALA A 115 -21.39 -9.94 3.23
N GLY A 116 -20.65 -9.87 4.34
CA GLY A 116 -21.17 -10.12 5.68
C GLY A 116 -22.25 -9.10 6.08
N LEU A 117 -21.98 -7.82 5.82
CA LEU A 117 -22.91 -6.73 6.11
C LEU A 117 -24.24 -6.89 5.37
N VAL A 118 -24.22 -7.26 4.08
CA VAL A 118 -25.44 -7.47 3.30
C VAL A 118 -26.27 -8.61 3.86
N VAL A 119 -25.64 -9.75 4.19
CA VAL A 119 -26.35 -10.91 4.75
C VAL A 119 -27.01 -10.56 6.08
N MET A 120 -26.31 -9.84 6.96
CA MET A 120 -26.87 -9.36 8.23
C MET A 120 -28.04 -8.38 8.03
N SER A 121 -27.90 -7.43 7.09
CA SER A 121 -28.95 -6.46 6.76
C SER A 121 -30.21 -7.14 6.21
N GLN A 122 -30.06 -8.17 5.37
CA GLN A 122 -31.21 -8.92 4.85
C GLN A 122 -31.93 -9.73 5.93
N ASN A 123 -31.19 -10.36 6.83
CA ASN A 123 -31.79 -11.13 7.92
C ASN A 123 -32.52 -10.25 8.94
N SER A 124 -32.02 -9.03 9.17
CA SER A 124 -32.59 -8.10 10.16
C SER A 124 -33.61 -7.12 9.57
N GLY A 125 -33.67 -6.97 8.25
CA GLY A 125 -34.44 -5.92 7.57
C GLY A 125 -33.89 -4.51 7.77
N ALA A 126 -32.76 -4.35 8.45
CA ALA A 126 -32.14 -3.05 8.68
C ALA A 126 -31.53 -2.50 7.39
N SER A 127 -31.53 -1.17 7.23
CA SER A 127 -30.86 -0.53 6.10
C SER A 127 -29.36 -0.81 6.11
N ILE A 128 -28.82 -1.23 4.96
CA ILE A 128 -27.39 -1.50 4.79
C ILE A 128 -26.56 -0.22 4.62
N VAL A 129 -27.19 0.88 4.17
CA VAL A 129 -26.51 2.13 3.77
C VAL A 129 -25.61 2.71 4.87
N PRO A 130 -26.02 2.76 6.17
CA PRO A 130 -25.14 3.22 7.24
C PRO A 130 -23.91 2.33 7.41
N GLY A 131 -24.06 1.01 7.24
CA GLY A 131 -22.95 0.07 7.30
C GLY A 131 -21.97 0.27 6.15
N CYS A 132 -22.46 0.44 4.92
CA CYS A 132 -21.62 0.75 3.76
C CYS A 132 -20.83 2.04 3.97
N THR A 133 -21.46 3.07 4.53
CA THR A 133 -20.80 4.36 4.82
C THR A 133 -19.67 4.20 5.83
N ARG A 134 -19.88 3.40 6.89
CA ARG A 134 -18.83 3.09 7.87
C ARG A 134 -17.68 2.29 7.27
N LEU A 135 -17.98 1.26 6.47
CA LEU A 135 -16.96 0.45 5.79
C LEU A 135 -16.11 1.29 4.84
N ALA A 136 -16.74 2.14 4.02
CA ALA A 136 -16.01 3.02 3.11
C ALA A 136 -15.13 4.04 3.86
N ALA A 137 -15.60 4.55 5.01
CA ALA A 137 -14.80 5.44 5.85
C ALA A 137 -13.59 4.71 6.46
N ALA A 138 -13.77 3.47 6.93
CA ALA A 138 -12.68 2.64 7.47
C ALA A 138 -11.61 2.36 6.42
N LEU A 139 -12.01 1.92 5.22
CA LEU A 139 -11.07 1.67 4.12
C LEU A 139 -10.27 2.92 3.71
N ARG A 140 -10.88 4.11 3.76
CA ARG A 140 -10.16 5.37 3.53
C ARG A 140 -9.19 5.70 4.64
N ALA A 141 -9.55 5.44 5.89
CA ALA A 141 -8.64 5.60 7.02
C ALA A 141 -7.43 4.66 6.85
N ASP A 142 -7.66 3.38 6.53
CA ASP A 142 -6.58 2.41 6.29
C ASP A 142 -5.67 2.84 5.13
N ALA A 143 -6.25 3.37 4.05
CA ALA A 143 -5.50 3.88 2.92
C ALA A 143 -4.65 5.11 3.29
N ALA A 144 -5.20 6.02 4.12
CA ALA A 144 -4.50 7.19 4.62
C ALA A 144 -3.36 6.79 5.57
N ASP A 145 -3.59 5.84 6.47
CA ASP A 145 -2.58 5.30 7.38
C ASP A 145 -1.44 4.64 6.60
N ALA A 146 -1.78 3.85 5.58
CA ALA A 146 -0.79 3.26 4.69
C ALA A 146 -0.01 4.33 3.92
N ALA A 147 -0.65 5.42 3.50
CA ALA A 147 0.04 6.53 2.82
C ALA A 147 0.99 7.26 3.77
N THR A 148 0.56 7.54 5.00
CA THR A 148 1.37 8.16 6.06
C THR A 148 2.59 7.28 6.39
N ALA A 149 2.39 5.98 6.59
CA ALA A 149 3.47 5.04 6.85
C ALA A 149 4.50 4.99 5.70
N ARG A 150 4.06 5.15 4.44
CA ARG A 150 4.97 5.27 3.29
C ARG A 150 5.74 6.59 3.30
N ALA A 151 5.09 7.70 3.68
CA ALA A 151 5.74 9.01 3.78
C ALA A 151 6.82 9.04 4.88
N GLU A 152 6.54 8.45 6.06
CA GLU A 152 7.52 8.33 7.15
C GLU A 152 8.75 7.52 6.75
N ARG A 153 8.52 6.37 6.09
CA ARG A 153 9.61 5.52 5.58
C ARG A 153 10.42 6.24 4.49
N ALA A 154 9.79 7.06 3.67
CA ALA A 154 10.50 7.85 2.67
C ALA A 154 11.48 8.83 3.34
N GLY A 155 11.09 9.48 4.44
CA GLY A 155 11.99 10.37 5.20
C GLY A 155 13.25 9.66 5.72
N VAL A 156 13.08 8.43 6.23
CA VAL A 156 14.20 7.59 6.66
C VAL A 156 15.08 7.21 5.47
N LEU A 157 14.48 6.75 4.37
CA LEU A 157 15.23 6.33 3.18
C LEU A 157 16.01 7.48 2.52
N ILE A 158 15.49 8.70 2.58
CA ILE A 158 16.18 9.90 2.05
C ILE A 158 17.36 10.29 2.93
N SER A 159 17.25 10.17 4.25
CA SER A 159 18.30 10.58 5.20
C SER A 159 19.37 9.49 5.45
N LEU A 160 19.02 8.21 5.28
CA LEU A 160 19.91 7.07 5.47
C LEU A 160 21.26 7.16 4.71
N PRO A 161 21.32 7.49 3.41
CA PRO A 161 22.60 7.56 2.68
C PRO A 161 23.49 8.71 3.21
N LEU A 162 22.88 9.82 3.65
CA LEU A 162 23.62 10.92 4.26
C LEU A 162 24.23 10.48 5.59
N ALA A 163 23.43 9.85 6.46
CA ALA A 163 23.90 9.32 7.74
C ALA A 163 25.02 8.28 7.56
N LEU A 164 24.90 7.40 6.56
CA LEU A 164 25.92 6.41 6.23
C LEU A 164 27.24 7.04 5.76
N CYS A 165 27.18 8.18 5.07
CA CYS A 165 28.35 8.95 4.64
C CYS A 165 28.99 9.72 5.80
N PHE A 166 28.18 10.25 6.73
CA PHE A 166 28.67 11.00 7.90
C PHE A 166 29.36 10.13 8.95
N LEU A 167 28.90 8.88 9.14
CA LEU A 167 29.47 7.96 10.13
C LEU A 167 31.00 7.75 10.00
N PRO A 168 31.57 7.37 8.84
CA PRO A 168 33.01 7.19 8.70
C PRO A 168 33.79 8.50 8.85
N ALA A 169 33.25 9.62 8.35
CA ALA A 169 33.88 10.92 8.50
C ALA A 169 33.98 11.35 9.97
N PHE A 170 32.90 11.14 10.74
CA PHE A 170 32.87 11.42 12.18
C PHE A 170 33.88 10.57 12.96
N ILE A 171 34.04 9.30 12.60
CA ILE A 171 35.03 8.42 13.24
C ILE A 171 36.45 8.94 13.03
N VAL A 172 36.82 9.22 11.78
CA VAL A 172 38.19 9.65 11.43
C VAL A 172 38.51 11.04 12.00
N LEU A 173 37.56 11.98 11.90
CA LEU A 173 37.81 13.38 12.27
C LEU A 173 37.50 13.68 13.74
N GLY A 174 36.55 12.98 14.35
CA GLY A 174 36.08 13.26 15.71
C GLY A 174 36.57 12.25 16.73
N LEU A 175 36.29 10.95 16.52
CA LEU A 175 36.49 9.92 17.56
C LEU A 175 37.97 9.48 17.69
N VAL A 176 38.65 9.23 16.56
CA VAL A 176 40.04 8.75 16.55
C VAL A 176 40.99 9.69 17.32
N PRO A 177 41.00 11.02 17.10
CA PRO A 177 41.90 11.92 17.83
C PRO A 177 41.68 11.91 19.35
N ILE A 178 40.42 11.81 19.78
CA ILE A 178 40.04 11.80 21.20
C ILE A 178 40.58 10.54 21.89
N VAL A 179 40.37 9.37 21.27
CA VAL A 179 40.86 8.09 21.82
C VAL A 179 42.38 8.08 21.92
N VAL A 180 43.08 8.61 20.90
CA VAL A 180 44.55 8.72 20.92
C VAL A 180 45.02 9.62 22.06
N SER A 181 44.42 10.79 22.24
CA SER A 181 44.78 11.70 23.34
C SER A 181 44.56 11.09 24.72
N LEU A 182 43.46 10.37 24.93
CA LEU A 182 43.17 9.71 26.20
C LEU A 182 44.14 8.54 26.47
N SER A 183 44.46 7.75 25.45
CA SER A 183 45.44 6.66 25.59
C SER A 183 46.84 7.17 25.93
N ALA A 184 47.21 8.36 25.45
CA ALA A 184 48.50 8.98 25.75
C ALA A 184 48.60 9.56 27.18
N GLN A 185 47.48 9.84 27.85
CA GLN A 185 47.46 10.35 29.23
C GLN A 185 47.45 9.23 30.29
N MET A 186 47.11 8.00 29.89
CA MET A 186 47.06 6.81 30.77
C MET A 186 48.35 5.97 30.71
N LEU A 187 49.27 6.32 29.81
CA LEU A 187 50.60 5.73 29.63
C LEU A 187 51.67 6.65 30.24
#